data_AF-A0A3Q0J2H4-F1
#
_entry.id   AF-A0A3Q0J2H4-F1
#
_cell.length_a   1.000
_cell.length_b   1.000
_cell.length_c   1.000
_cell.angle_alpha   90.00
_cell.angle_beta   90.00
_cell.angle_gamma   90.00
#
_symmetry.space_group_name_H-M   'P 1'
#
loop_
_entity.id
_entity.type
_entity.pdbx_description
1 polymer ?
#
loop_
_entity_poly.entity_id
_entity_poly.type
_entity_poly.pdbx_seq_one_letter_code
_entity_poly.pdbx_strand_id
1 'polypeptide(L)' 'MTPREKPFKCKVCDKAFADKSNLRAHIQTHSKVKPFVCEKCGKAFALKSYLYKHEDSSCLKSYDSSSNGHLNKFTTIVV' A
#
# COMPACT_ATOMS: atom_id res chain seq x y z
N MET A 1 -3.73 19.52 -30.22
CA MET A 1 -3.87 18.66 -29.03
C MET A 1 -2.45 18.34 -28.56
N THR A 2 -2.00 18.94 -27.46
CA THR A 2 -0.66 18.67 -26.92
C THR A 2 -0.63 17.29 -26.28
N PRO A 3 0.44 16.50 -26.44
CA PRO A 3 0.61 15.25 -25.70
C PRO A 3 0.47 15.54 -24.21
N ARG A 4 -0.26 14.69 -23.49
CA ARG A 4 -0.31 14.76 -22.02
C ARG A 4 1.06 14.37 -21.49
N GLU A 5 1.94 15.34 -21.32
CA GLU A 5 3.27 15.13 -20.76
C GLU A 5 3.14 14.52 -19.36
N LYS A 6 3.85 13.41 -19.14
CA LYS A 6 3.91 12.72 -17.86
C LYS A 6 5.36 12.71 -17.40
N PRO A 7 5.88 13.84 -16.89
CA PRO A 7 7.30 13.98 -16.58
C PRO A 7 7.72 13.12 -15.39
N PHE A 8 6.78 12.64 -14.57
CA PHE A 8 7.06 11.91 -13.34
C PHE A 8 7.05 10.39 -13.57
N LYS A 9 8.23 9.81 -13.81
CA LYS A 9 8.39 8.35 -14.02
C LYS A 9 8.68 7.60 -12.72
N CYS A 10 8.07 6.44 -12.58
CA CYS A 10 8.37 5.49 -11.52
C CYS A 10 9.68 4.77 -11.80
N LYS A 11 10.63 4.84 -10.86
CA LYS A 11 11.94 4.18 -10.98
C LYS A 11 11.90 2.66 -10.83
N VAL A 12 10.75 2.09 -10.44
CA VAL A 12 10.59 0.64 -10.18
C VAL A 12 9.96 -0.08 -11.37
N CYS A 13 9.04 0.55 -12.09
CA CYS A 13 8.28 -0.10 -13.17
C CYS A 13 8.02 0.81 -14.37
N ASP A 14 8.81 1.89 -14.52
CA ASP A 14 8.80 2.88 -15.61
C ASP A 14 7.47 3.58 -15.94
N LYS A 15 6.43 3.35 -15.13
CA LYS A 15 5.13 3.98 -15.31
C LYS A 15 5.22 5.48 -15.06
N ALA A 16 4.67 6.27 -15.98
CA ALA A 16 4.70 7.73 -15.94
C ALA A 16 3.38 8.33 -15.43
N PHE A 17 3.48 9.42 -14.68
CA PHE A 17 2.37 10.16 -14.06
C PHE A 17 2.44 11.64 -14.42
N ALA A 18 1.27 12.30 -14.44
CA ALA A 18 1.16 13.72 -14.76
C ALA A 18 1.60 14.63 -13.62
N ASP A 19 1.61 14.11 -12.39
CA ASP A 19 1.92 14.87 -11.17
C ASP A 19 2.70 14.02 -10.15
N LYS A 20 3.48 14.71 -9.32
CA LYS A 20 4.35 14.10 -8.29
C LYS A 20 3.54 13.37 -7.20
N SER A 21 2.34 13.85 -6.89
CA SER A 21 1.46 13.26 -5.87
C SER A 21 1.02 11.86 -6.29
N ASN A 22 0.59 11.69 -7.53
CA ASN A 22 0.22 10.40 -8.11
C ASN A 22 1.41 9.46 -8.22
N LEU A 23 2.59 9.95 -8.60
CA LEU A 23 3.82 9.14 -8.56
C LEU A 23 4.13 8.66 -7.13
N ARG A 24 4.06 9.53 -6.13
CA ARG A 24 4.31 9.16 -4.73
C ARG A 24 3.30 8.14 -4.22
N ALA A 25 2.03 8.31 -4.55
CA ALA A 25 0.98 7.34 -4.21
C ALA A 25 1.24 5.98 -4.87
N HIS A 26 1.65 5.98 -6.14
CA HIS A 26 2.04 4.77 -6.84
C HIS A 26 3.28 4.09 -6.25
N ILE A 27 4.31 4.83 -5.83
CA ILE A 27 5.50 4.22 -5.21
C ILE A 27 5.14 3.44 -3.93
N GLN A 28 4.11 3.88 -3.19
CA GLN A 28 3.60 3.15 -2.03
C GLN A 28 2.94 1.81 -2.38
N THR A 29 2.64 1.53 -3.66
CA THR A 29 2.18 0.20 -4.07
C THR A 29 3.33 -0.80 -4.25
N HIS A 30 4.56 -0.30 -4.46
CA HIS A 30 5.76 -1.14 -4.55
C HIS A 30 6.32 -1.49 -3.17
N SER A 31 6.26 -0.52 -2.26
CA SER A 31 6.58 -0.75 -0.86
C SER A 31 5.41 -1.47 -0.21
N LYS A 32 5.52 -2.77 0.08
CA LYS A 32 4.50 -3.55 0.83
C LYS A 32 4.22 -2.97 2.24
N VAL A 33 4.90 -1.88 2.61
CA VAL A 33 4.67 -1.08 3.81
C VAL A 33 3.39 -0.27 3.65
N LYS A 34 2.47 -0.48 4.59
CA LYS A 34 1.21 0.28 4.68
C LYS A 34 1.29 1.17 5.93
N PRO A 35 1.80 2.41 5.80
CA PRO A 35 2.13 3.24 6.97
C PRO A 35 0.89 3.82 7.68
N PHE A 36 -0.29 3.74 7.06
CA PHE A 36 -1.51 4.32 7.63
C PHE A 36 -2.40 3.21 8.19
N VAL A 37 -2.63 3.19 9.51
CA VAL A 37 -3.36 2.12 10.20
C VAL A 37 -4.64 2.68 10.82
N CYS A 38 -5.81 2.02 10.65
CA CYS A 38 -7.04 2.37 11.41
C CYS A 38 -6.79 1.97 12.87
N GLU A 39 -6.75 2.92 13.79
CA GLU A 39 -6.56 2.63 15.22
C GLU A 39 -7.71 1.81 15.81
N LYS A 40 -8.91 1.85 15.18
CA LYS A 40 -10.07 1.10 15.67
C LYS A 40 -10.07 -0.39 15.29
N CYS A 41 -9.51 -0.76 14.14
CA CYS A 41 -9.53 -2.15 13.65
C CYS A 41 -8.14 -2.73 13.30
N GLY A 42 -7.07 -1.95 13.38
CA GLY A 42 -5.71 -2.38 13.05
C GLY A 42 -5.41 -2.54 11.54
N LYS A 43 -6.38 -2.26 10.66
CA LYS A 43 -6.20 -2.43 9.21
C LYS A 43 -5.27 -1.37 8.64
N ALA A 44 -4.24 -1.80 7.92
CA ALA A 44 -3.26 -0.92 7.31
C ALA A 44 -3.57 -0.61 5.83
N PHE A 45 -3.29 0.62 5.41
CA PHE A 45 -3.52 1.19 4.08
C PHE A 45 -2.25 1.84 3.53
N ALA A 46 -2.10 1.78 2.20
CA ALA A 46 -0.98 2.40 1.50
C ALA A 46 -1.17 3.92 1.30
N LEU A 47 -2.39 4.46 1.48
CA LEU A 47 -2.68 5.89 1.29
C LEU A 47 -3.59 6.41 2.40
N LYS A 48 -3.34 7.64 2.86
CA LYS A 48 -4.16 8.34 3.87
C LYS A 48 -5.62 8.51 3.44
N SER A 49 -5.87 8.77 2.16
CA SER A 49 -7.23 8.91 1.62
C SER A 49 -8.04 7.62 1.70
N TYR A 50 -7.38 6.46 1.60
CA TYR A 50 -8.05 5.16 1.77
C TYR A 50 -8.35 4.86 3.23
N LEU A 51 -7.45 5.23 4.15
CA LEU A 51 -7.74 5.18 5.58
C LEU A 51 -8.94 6.06 5.93
N TYR A 52 -8.95 7.31 5.49
CA TYR A 52 -10.03 8.25 5.78
C TYR A 52 -11.40 7.74 5.28
N LYS A 53 -11.47 7.25 4.04
CA LYS A 53 -12.69 6.63 3.49
C LYS A 53 -13.13 5.41 4.29
N HIS A 54 -12.19 4.61 4.77
CA HIS A 54 -12.48 3.46 5.61
C HIS A 54 -13.03 3.86 6.98
N GLU A 55 -12.45 4.90 7.60
CA GLU A 55 -12.92 5.44 8.88
C GLU A 55 -14.32 6.04 8.80
N ASP A 56 -14.64 6.67 7.67
CA ASP A 56 -15.92 7.31 7.37
C ASP A 56 -17.03 6.29 7.08
N SER A 57 -16.76 5.27 6.24
CA SER A 57 -17.84 4.37 5.78
C SER A 57 -18.22 3.26 6.76
N SER A 58 -17.28 2.76 7.59
CA SER A 58 -17.50 1.88 8.77
C SER A 58 -16.25 1.06 9.08
N CYS A 59 -15.40 1.56 9.99
CA CYS A 59 -14.33 0.76 10.61
C CYS A 59 -14.99 -0.16 11.67
N LEU A 60 -15.60 -1.27 11.23
CA LEU A 60 -16.09 -2.34 12.13
C LEU A 60 -14.87 -3.00 12.81
N LYS A 61 -14.95 -3.24 14.13
CA LYS A 61 -13.93 -4.00 14.86
C LYS A 61 -13.84 -5.39 14.25
N SER A 62 -12.86 -5.58 13.37
CA SER A 62 -12.45 -6.92 12.96
C SER A 62 -11.67 -7.47 14.14
N TYR A 63 -12.35 -8.17 15.05
CA TYR A 63 -11.67 -9.12 15.93
C TYR A 63 -10.96 -10.11 15.00
N ASP A 64 -9.64 -10.01 14.91
CA ASP A 64 -8.84 -10.87 14.05
C ASP A 64 -8.82 -12.28 14.66
N SER A 65 -9.79 -13.10 14.28
CA SER A 65 -9.65 -14.56 14.34
C SER A 65 -8.73 -15.00 13.20
N SER A 66 -7.44 -14.68 13.28
CA SER A 66 -6.40 -15.36 12.52
C SER A 66 -5.22 -15.74 13.42
N SER A 67 -5.56 -16.45 14.50
CA SER A 67 -4.67 -17.51 14.99
C SER A 67 -4.76 -18.70 14.05
N ASN A 68 -3.91 -18.74 13.03
CA ASN A 68 -3.44 -19.98 12.41
C ASN A 68 -1.98 -19.80 12.05
N GLY A 69 -1.11 -20.26 12.94
CA GLY A 69 0.28 -20.52 12.60
C GLY A 69 0.35 -21.71 11.65
N HIS A 70 1.06 -21.56 10.53
CA HIS A 70 1.83 -22.65 9.93
C HIS A 70 3.13 -22.08 9.37
N LEU A 71 4.22 -22.62 9.89
CA LEU A 71 5.60 -22.41 9.50
C LEU A 71 5.81 -22.64 8.00
N ASN A 72 6.49 -21.72 7.30
CA ASN A 72 7.33 -22.09 6.17
C ASN A 72 8.78 -21.69 6.46
N LYS A 73 9.45 -22.60 7.15
CA LYS A 73 10.91 -22.69 7.16
C LYS A 73 11.34 -23.00 5.72
N PHE A 74 11.71 -21.99 4.93
CA PHE A 74 12.61 -22.19 3.80
C PHE A 74 14.01 -21.80 4.28
N THR A 75 14.66 -22.81 4.85
CA THR A 75 16.11 -22.97 4.82
C THR A 75 16.61 -22.73 3.40
N THR A 76 17.43 -21.71 3.20
CA THR A 76 18.51 -21.78 2.22
C THR A 76 19.79 -21.53 3.00
N ILE A 77 20.40 -22.66 3.38
CA ILE A 77 21.82 -22.74 3.70
C ILE A 77 22.53 -22.30 2.41
N VAL A 78 23.29 -21.21 2.48
CA VAL A 78 24.36 -20.99 1.51
C VAL A 78 25.45 -21.98 1.87
N VAL A 79 25.61 -23.02 1.05
CA VAL A 79 26.80 -23.88 1.02
C VAL A 79 27.92 -23.17 0.27
#